data_AF-A0A1V4TCQ4-F1
#
_entry.id   AF-A0A1V4TCQ4-F1
#
_cell.length_a   1.000
_cell.length_b   1.000
_cell.length_c   1.000
_cell.angle_alpha   90.00
_cell.angle_beta   90.00
_cell.angle_gamma   90.00
#
_symmetry.space_group_name_H-M   'P 1'
#
loop_
_entity.id
_entity.type
_entity.pdbx_description
1 polymer ?
#
loop_
_entity_poly.entity_id
_entity_poly.type
_entity_poly.pdbx_seq_one_letter_code
_entity_poly.pdbx_strand_id
1 'polypeptide(L)'
;MWKNIAQQIWIEHVFEAYKTIKEHETTFWGYEPSEIVILLPKNQMGAEAVRFSQEHGIDTNHVFVTNKDRKWRNKRISQVNDHRLKISTIHQFKGWESANVILLLPEHWNGADKNMDSVVYTAMTRTL
;
A
#
# COMPACT_ATOMS: atom_id res chain seq x y z
N MET A 1 10.11 8.69 6.58
CA MET A 1 10.00 10.05 6.02
C MET A 1 8.53 10.49 6.12
N TRP A 2 8.25 11.74 6.51
CA TRP A 2 6.89 12.31 6.51
C TRP A 2 6.83 13.47 5.52
N LYS A 3 5.78 13.53 4.69
CA LYS A 3 5.60 14.59 3.68
C LYS A 3 4.12 14.95 3.61
N ASN A 4 3.81 16.24 3.78
CA ASN A 4 2.47 16.76 3.51
C ASN A 4 2.33 16.94 2.00
N ILE A 5 1.24 16.42 1.44
CA ILE A 5 1.00 16.40 -0.01
C ILE A 5 -0.39 16.96 -0.32
N ALA A 6 -0.54 17.52 -1.52
CA ALA A 6 -1.85 17.95 -1.98
C ALA A 6 -2.68 16.74 -2.43
N GLN A 7 -3.96 16.70 -2.05
CA GLN A 7 -4.81 15.53 -2.26
C GLN A 7 -4.94 15.13 -3.73
N GLN A 8 -4.89 16.08 -4.67
CA GLN A 8 -5.05 15.82 -6.10
C GLN A 8 -3.91 15.03 -6.75
N ILE A 9 -2.72 15.02 -6.13
CA ILE A 9 -1.50 14.37 -6.66
C ILE A 9 -1.00 13.25 -5.73
N TRP A 10 -1.93 12.66 -4.97
CA TRP A 10 -1.59 11.69 -3.94
C TRP A 10 -0.93 10.43 -4.51
N ILE A 11 -1.37 10.00 -5.70
CA ILE A 11 -0.95 8.74 -6.30
C ILE A 11 0.48 8.83 -6.83
N GLU A 12 0.83 9.97 -7.41
CA GLU A 12 2.19 10.28 -7.87
C GLU A 12 3.16 10.27 -6.69
N HIS A 13 2.78 10.86 -5.55
CA HIS A 13 3.64 10.87 -4.36
C HIS A 13 3.76 9.51 -3.69
N VAL A 14 2.69 8.72 -3.62
CA VAL A 14 2.76 7.34 -3.12
C VAL A 14 3.69 6.51 -4.01
N PHE A 15 3.62 6.70 -5.33
CA PHE A 15 4.46 6.00 -6.28
C PHE A 15 5.92 6.46 -6.26
N GLU A 16 6.16 7.76 -6.10
CA GLU A 16 7.47 8.36 -5.85
C GLU A 16 8.11 7.78 -4.58
N ALA A 17 7.33 7.63 -3.50
CA ALA A 17 7.79 7.01 -2.27
C ALA A 17 8.15 5.53 -2.47
N TYR A 18 7.34 4.78 -3.23
CA TYR A 18 7.65 3.39 -3.59
C TYR A 18 8.95 3.28 -4.38
N LYS A 19 9.13 4.11 -5.42
CA LYS A 19 10.38 4.14 -6.20
C LYS A 19 11.57 4.48 -5.33
N THR A 20 11.45 5.53 -4.53
CA THR A 20 12.49 5.95 -3.59
C THR A 20 12.89 4.79 -2.68
N ILE A 21 11.94 4.08 -2.06
CA ILE A 21 12.26 2.94 -1.18
C ILE A 21 12.90 1.80 -1.96
N LYS A 22 12.39 1.49 -3.15
CA LYS A 22 12.95 0.44 -4.00
C LYS A 22 14.38 0.73 -4.45
N GLU A 23 14.69 2.01 -4.66
CA GLU A 23 15.99 2.53 -5.11
C GLU A 23 16.94 2.87 -3.95
N HIS A 24 16.46 2.98 -2.71
CA HIS A 24 17.29 3.35 -1.55
C HIS A 24 18.14 2.17 -1.06
N GLU A 25 19.46 2.39 -1.01
CA GLU A 25 20.51 1.37 -0.83
C GLU A 25 20.71 0.92 0.63
N THR A 26 20.92 -0.40 0.78
CA THR A 26 21.99 -0.99 1.62
C THR A 26 22.50 -2.34 1.10
N THR A 27 21.86 -2.96 0.11
CA THR A 27 22.32 -4.19 -0.55
C THR A 27 22.22 -4.06 -2.07
N PHE A 28 23.12 -4.75 -2.79
CA PHE A 28 23.30 -4.74 -4.26
C PHE A 28 22.03 -5.03 -5.10
N TRP A 29 20.90 -5.38 -4.47
CA TRP A 29 19.68 -5.87 -5.11
C TRP A 29 18.42 -5.01 -4.85
N GLY A 30 18.49 -3.98 -3.99
CA GLY A 30 17.31 -3.20 -3.56
C GLY A 30 16.32 -4.02 -2.73
N TYR A 31 15.19 -3.42 -2.33
CA TYR A 31 14.10 -4.15 -1.67
C TYR A 31 13.19 -4.81 -2.71
N GLU A 32 12.80 -6.06 -2.43
CA GLU A 32 11.80 -6.76 -3.22
C GLU A 32 10.43 -6.07 -3.07
N PRO A 33 9.60 -5.97 -4.12
CA PRO A 33 8.29 -5.31 -4.02
C PRO A 33 7.40 -5.90 -2.92
N SER A 34 7.54 -7.20 -2.62
CA SER A 34 6.83 -7.90 -1.54
C SER A 34 7.24 -7.47 -0.13
N GLU A 35 8.39 -6.82 0.02
CA GLU A 35 8.87 -6.25 1.28
C GLU A 35 8.29 -4.85 1.53
N ILE A 36 7.62 -4.27 0.54
CA ILE A 36 6.96 -2.97 0.62
C ILE A 36 5.45 -3.17 0.65
N VAL A 37 4.78 -2.45 1.54
CA VAL A 37 3.32 -2.36 1.56
C VAL A 37 2.84 -0.91 1.47
N ILE A 38 1.85 -0.69 0.62
CA ILE A 38 1.14 0.58 0.50
C ILE A 38 -0.20 0.46 1.23
N LEU A 39 -0.40 1.33 2.22
CA LEU A 39 -1.60 1.42 3.04
C LEU A 39 -2.39 2.69 2.74
N LEU A 40 -3.62 2.49 2.27
CA LEU A 40 -4.49 3.55 1.80
C LEU A 40 -5.75 3.67 2.68
N PRO A 41 -6.37 4.86 2.78
CA PRO A 41 -7.49 5.05 3.67
C PRO A 41 -8.81 4.49 3.11
N LYS A 42 -8.94 4.38 1.78
CA LYS A 42 -10.20 4.00 1.11
C LYS A 42 -9.99 2.94 0.03
N ASN A 43 -10.97 2.05 -0.12
CA ASN A 43 -10.96 0.99 -1.14
C ASN A 43 -10.84 1.54 -2.57
N GLN A 44 -11.49 2.67 -2.87
CA GLN A 44 -11.41 3.30 -4.19
C GLN A 44 -9.97 3.70 -4.54
N MET A 45 -9.26 4.31 -3.57
CA MET A 45 -7.84 4.66 -3.74
C MET A 45 -6.99 3.41 -3.90
N GLY A 46 -7.30 2.34 -3.16
CA GLY A 46 -6.68 1.04 -3.35
C GLY A 46 -6.78 0.49 -4.77
N ALA A 47 -7.99 0.50 -5.34
CA ALA A 47 -8.21 0.07 -6.72
C ALA A 47 -7.51 0.98 -7.74
N GLU A 48 -7.38 2.27 -7.45
CA GLU A 48 -6.67 3.24 -8.29
C GLU A 48 -5.15 3.01 -8.27
N ALA A 49 -4.58 2.85 -7.07
CA ALA A 49 -3.16 2.54 -6.90
C ALA A 49 -2.74 1.23 -7.58
N VAL A 50 -3.60 0.21 -7.53
CA VAL A 50 -3.38 -1.04 -8.27
C VAL A 50 -3.31 -0.80 -9.76
N ARG A 51 -4.29 -0.08 -10.35
CA ARG A 51 -4.30 0.21 -11.78
C ARG A 51 -3.07 1.00 -12.20
N PHE A 52 -2.74 2.04 -11.43
CA PHE A 52 -1.57 2.88 -11.68
C PHE A 52 -0.27 2.06 -11.61
N SER A 53 -0.11 1.18 -10.63
CA SER A 53 1.07 0.29 -10.53
C SER A 53 1.18 -0.64 -11.74
N GLN A 54 0.06 -1.23 -12.17
CA GLN A 54 0.02 -2.12 -13.35
C GLN A 54 0.36 -1.37 -14.64
N GLU A 55 -0.12 -0.14 -14.81
CA GLU A 55 0.22 0.73 -15.95
C GLU A 55 1.72 1.05 -16.00
N HIS A 56 2.41 0.99 -14.86
CA HIS A 56 3.86 1.14 -14.74
C HIS A 56 4.61 -0.21 -14.69
N GLY A 57 3.96 -1.32 -15.05
CA GLY A 57 4.59 -2.64 -15.15
C GLY A 57 4.91 -3.30 -13.81
N ILE A 58 4.23 -2.91 -12.72
CA ILE A 58 4.42 -3.48 -11.39
C ILE A 58 3.24 -4.37 -11.03
N ASP A 59 3.53 -5.64 -10.83
CA ASP A 59 2.54 -6.61 -10.34
C ASP A 59 2.24 -6.36 -8.87
N THR A 60 0.95 -6.52 -8.52
CA THR A 60 0.45 -6.20 -7.18
C THR A 60 -0.34 -7.36 -6.57
N ASN A 61 -0.24 -7.49 -5.25
CA ASN A 61 -1.08 -8.35 -4.42
C ASN A 61 -2.05 -7.48 -3.62
N HIS A 62 -3.34 -7.63 -3.88
CA HIS A 62 -4.40 -6.83 -3.30
C HIS A 62 -5.74 -7.56 -3.26
N VAL A 63 -6.65 -7.07 -2.40
CA VAL A 63 -8.04 -7.58 -2.24
C VAL A 63 -9.08 -6.73 -2.98
N PHE A 64 -8.65 -5.65 -3.65
CA PHE A 64 -9.57 -4.73 -4.34
C PHE A 64 -10.18 -5.32 -5.61
N VAL A 65 -11.43 -4.94 -5.89
CA VAL A 65 -12.09 -5.21 -7.17
C VAL A 65 -11.65 -4.13 -8.16
N THR A 66 -11.01 -4.54 -9.25
CA THR A 66 -10.58 -3.64 -10.34
C THR A 66 -11.45 -3.85 -11.59
N ASN A 67 -11.68 -2.79 -12.38
CA ASN A 67 -12.61 -2.83 -13.52
C ASN A 67 -12.26 -3.85 -14.61
N LYS A 68 -10.98 -4.21 -14.75
CA LYS A 68 -10.51 -5.24 -15.70
C LYS A 68 -10.91 -6.67 -15.27
N ASP A 69 -11.44 -6.82 -14.07
CA ASP A 69 -11.42 -8.08 -13.35
C ASP A 69 -12.77 -8.33 -12.65
N ARG A 70 -13.89 -8.18 -13.38
CA ARG A 70 -15.24 -8.48 -12.87
C ARG A 70 -15.41 -9.93 -12.35
N LYS A 71 -14.46 -10.83 -12.66
CA LYS A 71 -14.38 -12.21 -12.14
C LYS A 71 -13.36 -12.40 -11.00
N TRP A 72 -12.59 -11.38 -10.64
CA TRP A 72 -11.53 -11.47 -9.63
C TRP A 72 -12.11 -11.42 -8.22
N ARG A 73 -12.06 -12.58 -7.53
CA ARG A 73 -12.27 -12.70 -6.09
C ARG A 73 -11.02 -13.31 -5.48
N ASN A 74 -9.97 -12.52 -5.29
CA ASN A 74 -8.88 -12.93 -4.40
C ASN A 74 -9.38 -12.92 -2.95
N LYS A 75 -9.96 -14.04 -2.54
CA LYS A 75 -10.15 -14.39 -1.12
C LYS A 75 -8.88 -14.98 -0.48
N ARG A 76 -7.80 -15.18 -1.26
CA ARG A 76 -6.55 -15.76 -0.76
C ARG A 76 -5.48 -14.69 -0.65
N ILE A 77 -5.15 -14.40 0.60
CA ILE A 77 -4.10 -13.50 1.06
C ILE A 77 -2.76 -14.27 1.01
N SER A 78 -1.72 -13.55 0.56
CA SER A 78 -0.28 -13.86 0.57
C SER A 78 0.15 -15.32 0.75
N GLN A 79 0.68 -15.91 -0.31
CA GLN A 79 1.52 -17.11 -0.20
C GLN A 79 2.95 -16.69 0.19
N VAL A 80 3.69 -17.58 0.86
CA VAL A 80 5.05 -17.33 1.38
C VAL A 80 6.05 -16.89 0.28
N ASN A 81 5.74 -17.11 -1.00
CA ASN A 81 6.58 -16.76 -2.15
C ASN A 81 5.94 -15.73 -3.10
N ASP A 82 5.10 -14.82 -2.57
CA ASP A 82 4.53 -13.75 -3.40
C ASP A 82 5.48 -12.55 -3.47
N HIS A 83 6.07 -12.31 -4.65
CA HIS A 83 7.02 -11.22 -4.94
C HIS A 83 6.34 -9.89 -5.31
N ARG A 84 5.01 -9.85 -5.37
CA ARG A 84 4.26 -8.68 -5.85
C ARG A 84 4.13 -7.61 -4.78
N LEU A 85 4.01 -6.36 -5.22
CA LEU A 85 3.79 -5.21 -4.34
C LEU A 85 2.46 -5.33 -3.58
N LYS A 86 2.52 -5.23 -2.26
CA LYS A 86 1.35 -5.36 -1.38
C LYS A 86 0.59 -4.03 -1.33
N ILE A 87 -0.71 -4.04 -1.65
CA ILE A 87 -1.57 -2.85 -1.54
C ILE A 87 -2.86 -3.21 -0.80
N SER A 88 -3.15 -2.50 0.28
CA SER A 88 -4.34 -2.72 1.11
C SER A 88 -4.88 -1.41 1.66
N THR A 89 -6.13 -1.44 2.14
CA THR A 89 -6.56 -0.41 3.08
C THR A 89 -5.95 -0.68 4.44
N ILE A 90 -5.80 0.39 5.23
CA ILE A 90 -5.31 0.31 6.61
C ILE A 90 -6.11 -0.73 7.42
N HIS A 91 -7.44 -0.73 7.28
CA HIS A 91 -8.32 -1.64 8.03
C HIS A 91 -8.19 -3.12 7.61
N GLN A 92 -7.85 -3.36 6.34
CA GLN A 92 -7.75 -4.71 5.77
C GLN A 92 -6.36 -5.31 5.85
N PHE A 93 -5.37 -4.54 6.30
CA PHE A 93 -3.98 -4.99 6.37
C PHE A 93 -3.73 -6.10 7.42
N LYS A 94 -4.72 -6.49 8.23
CA LYS A 94 -4.61 -7.50 9.30
C LYS A 94 -3.95 -8.80 8.83
N GLY A 95 -2.78 -9.14 9.40
CA GLY A 95 -2.04 -10.38 9.13
C GLY A 95 -0.94 -10.28 8.07
N TRP A 96 -0.56 -9.08 7.63
CA TRP A 96 0.52 -8.86 6.66
C TRP A 96 1.70 -8.20 7.38
N GLU A 97 2.89 -8.73 7.16
CA GLU A 97 4.16 -8.17 7.63
C GLU A 97 4.96 -7.67 6.42
N SER A 98 5.64 -6.54 6.59
CA SER A 98 6.46 -5.91 5.55
C SER A 98 7.58 -5.10 6.19
N ALA A 99 8.79 -5.16 5.63
CA ALA A 99 9.92 -4.38 6.12
C ALA A 99 9.76 -2.87 5.88
N ASN A 100 8.97 -2.49 4.87
CA ASN A 100 8.74 -1.10 4.49
C ASN A 100 7.25 -0.80 4.35
N VAL A 101 6.79 0.25 5.01
CA VAL A 101 5.38 0.67 5.00
C VAL A 101 5.25 2.09 4.44
N ILE A 102 4.47 2.25 3.39
CA ILE A 102 4.05 3.55 2.84
C ILE A 102 2.61 3.79 3.27
N LEU A 103 2.39 4.81 4.11
CA LEU A 103 1.08 5.12 4.67
C LEU A 103 0.56 6.45 4.11
N LEU A 104 -0.60 6.43 3.47
CA LEU A 104 -1.32 7.64 3.10
C LEU A 104 -2.37 7.98 4.14
N LEU A 105 -2.21 9.12 4.78
CA LEU A 105 -3.15 9.64 5.77
C LEU A 105 -3.99 10.77 5.16
N PRO A 106 -5.33 10.71 5.25
CA PRO A 106 -6.17 11.80 4.82
C PRO A 106 -6.08 12.95 5.83
N GLU A 107 -6.21 14.18 5.33
CA GLU A 107 -6.24 15.39 6.17
C GLU A 107 -7.40 15.38 7.17
N HIS A 108 -8.54 14.81 6.76
CA HIS A 108 -9.71 14.60 7.60
C HIS A 108 -10.13 13.14 7.60
N TRP A 109 -10.00 12.49 8.77
CA TRP A 109 -10.43 11.12 8.96
C TRP A 109 -11.95 11.07 9.24
N ASN A 110 -12.75 10.93 8.18
CA ASN A 110 -14.22 10.85 8.29
C ASN A 110 -14.74 9.41 8.55
N GLY A 111 -13.90 8.52 9.09
CA GLY A 111 -14.30 7.16 9.45
C GLY A 111 -15.04 7.11 10.79
N ALA A 112 -15.97 6.15 10.94
CA ALA A 112 -16.69 5.90 12.19
C ALA A 112 -15.77 5.59 13.39
N ASP A 113 -14.55 5.13 13.12
CA ASP A 113 -13.49 4.93 14.11
C ASP A 113 -12.76 6.25 14.37
N LYS A 114 -13.09 6.90 15.50
CA LYS A 114 -12.52 8.16 16.00
C LYS A 114 -11.02 8.13 16.35
N ASN A 115 -10.25 7.14 15.91
CA ASN A 115 -8.90 6.92 16.45
C ASN A 115 -7.86 6.69 15.34
N MET A 116 -7.53 7.77 14.62
CA MET A 116 -6.41 7.81 13.68
C MET A 116 -5.10 7.37 14.34
N ASP A 117 -4.92 7.66 15.62
CA ASP A 117 -3.76 7.24 16.42
C ASP A 117 -3.63 5.71 16.48
N SER A 118 -4.74 4.98 16.65
CA SER A 118 -4.74 3.52 16.63
C SER A 118 -4.39 2.95 15.25
N VAL A 119 -4.86 3.60 14.21
CA VAL A 119 -4.56 3.27 12.81
C VAL A 119 -3.06 3.44 12.52
N VAL A 120 -2.49 4.58 12.89
CA VAL A 120 -1.07 4.88 12.71
C VAL A 120 -0.21 3.94 13.58
N TYR A 121 -0.59 3.74 14.84
CA TYR A 121 0.08 2.81 15.75
C TYR A 121 0.08 1.36 15.21
N THR A 122 -1.05 0.90 14.68
CA THR A 122 -1.16 -0.43 14.06
C THR A 122 -0.26 -0.56 12.83
N ALA A 123 -0.14 0.49 12.01
CA ALA A 123 0.74 0.47 10.85
C ALA A 123 2.23 0.44 11.27
N MET A 124 2.62 1.25 12.25
CA MET A 124 4.02 1.32 12.74
C MET A 124 4.48 0.03 13.42
N THR A 125 3.61 -0.64 14.16
CA THR A 125 3.92 -1.90 14.88
C THR A 125 3.97 -3.13 13.97
N ARG A 126 3.76 -2.97 12.66
CA ARG A 126 3.76 -4.06 11.66
C ARG A 126 4.95 -4.03 10.71
N THR A 127 5.86 -3.10 10.95
CA THR A 127 7.19 -3.10 10.35
C THR A 127 8.07 -4.03 11.17
N LEU A 128 8.78 -4.95 10.50
CA LEU A 128 9.74 -5.86 11.13
C LEU A 128 11.07 -5.17 11.42
#